data_AF-A0A1V9ZRK6-F1
#
_entry.id   AF-A0A1V9ZRK6-F1
#
_cell.length_a   1.000
_cell.length_b   1.000
_cell.length_c   1.000
_cell.angle_alpha   90.00
_cell.angle_beta   90.00
_cell.angle_gamma   90.00
#
_symmetry.space_group_name_H-M   'P 1'
#
loop_
_entity.id
_entity.type
_entity.pdbx_description
1 polymer ?
#
loop_
_entity_poly.entity_id
_entity_poly.type
_entity_poly.pdbx_seq_one_letter_code
_entity_poly.pdbx_strand_id
1 'polypeptide(L)'
;MRTACELATFAQGEIIYFFRMPEPLRRLGDLFERIKHETPDCTDDHVHTILELAIQRVAEKMSWDLHRMRGSTVDSVGISTLVDLCIAGAKARYLMINAPYKVLEDLMDCQTIVVCEQLWGVLESRRGPLTTSDFIQAGKNNKASLCLLRMCNALLRRLSKTHNTVFCGRILMFLAYTFSLSERSAVNLTGKFNLSNVTTFQTEAEFKQSMEQAPLEEAATTDFALYKVFWDIQRFLRNPNLATESDAEWSTLFHELDQVLTAFESNPFSPEDIDRARELQSQTSSKDDDDHFFQTKYLTNSRLFHLQLHDPVLRECMLTQFLILFGHLERSKIPATASKVAIDERQDRVLQLLRKNVNGTGFSTMLAEVLERERNFVQWKSDKCPVYEKQPVADAEADDTSEPPRKRLNTGRMPTILEGIFKEEDLLKSICGSQRATRVSVQTYIQRFEEAWDPENGIEKEYWPDKDKMHCWRTMRGCMRTNVIHLDKAVHGTPAIVRGVLGRPEETPIAEAAEVAEASPNVSPDADDDSAKASEDSAKPDDGTKEETAQMSPVPSTEEVTAGSEEGEV
;
A
#
# COMPACT_ATOMS: atom_id res chain seq x y z
N MET A 1 -42.69 -3.78 16.87
CA MET A 1 -41.36 -3.15 16.97
C MET A 1 -41.13 -2.36 15.69
N ARG A 2 -40.62 -1.14 15.79
CA ARG A 2 -40.28 -0.35 14.61
C ARG A 2 -39.13 -1.00 13.87
N THR A 3 -39.11 -0.89 12.54
CA THR A 3 -37.95 -1.35 11.76
C THR A 3 -36.74 -0.44 12.01
N ALA A 4 -35.52 -0.90 11.77
CA ALA A 4 -34.31 -0.08 11.91
C ALA A 4 -34.37 1.22 11.06
N CYS A 5 -35.04 1.17 9.90
CA CYS A 5 -35.27 2.32 9.04
C CYS A 5 -36.27 3.33 9.65
N GLU A 6 -37.35 2.85 10.28
CA GLU A 6 -38.30 3.70 11.00
C GLU A 6 -37.65 4.37 12.21
N LEU A 7 -36.81 3.64 12.95
CA LEU A 7 -36.03 4.18 14.07
C LEU A 7 -35.03 5.24 13.61
N ALA A 8 -34.33 5.01 12.50
CA ALA A 8 -33.43 6.02 11.93
C ALA A 8 -34.19 7.27 11.46
N THR A 9 -35.39 7.11 10.89
CA THR A 9 -36.26 8.24 10.48
C THR A 9 -36.76 9.04 11.69
N PHE A 10 -37.13 8.35 12.77
CA PHE A 10 -37.49 8.97 14.04
C PHE A 10 -36.31 9.76 14.63
N ALA A 11 -35.13 9.12 14.71
CA ALA A 11 -33.91 9.74 15.20
C ALA A 11 -33.48 10.96 14.36
N GLN A 12 -33.59 10.87 13.03
CA GLN A 12 -33.34 12.00 12.12
C GLN A 12 -34.24 13.19 12.47
N GLY A 13 -35.54 12.94 12.71
CA GLY A 13 -36.50 13.96 13.11
C GLY A 13 -36.06 14.68 14.38
N GLU A 14 -35.66 13.94 15.41
CA GLU A 14 -35.19 14.52 16.68
C GLU A 14 -33.87 15.30 16.51
N ILE A 15 -32.87 14.72 15.84
CA ILE A 15 -31.53 15.32 15.69
C ILE A 15 -31.57 16.65 14.95
N ILE A 16 -32.45 16.81 13.93
CA ILE A 16 -32.62 18.07 13.20
C ILE A 16 -33.03 19.23 14.14
N TYR A 17 -33.76 18.94 15.22
CA TYR A 17 -34.21 19.96 16.16
C TYR A 17 -33.25 20.19 17.32
N PHE A 18 -32.21 19.37 17.51
CA PHE A 18 -31.26 19.53 18.61
C PHE A 18 -30.51 20.87 18.55
N PHE A 19 -30.35 21.45 17.37
CA PHE A 19 -29.75 22.78 17.18
C PHE A 19 -30.58 23.93 17.74
N ARG A 20 -31.89 23.72 17.93
CA ARG A 20 -32.82 24.74 18.41
C ARG A 20 -33.14 24.61 19.90
N MET A 21 -32.62 23.57 20.54
CA MET A 21 -32.97 23.19 21.90
C MET A 21 -31.75 23.24 22.84
N PRO A 22 -31.93 23.55 24.13
CA PRO A 22 -30.85 23.50 25.10
C PRO A 22 -30.39 22.05 25.35
N GLU A 23 -29.10 21.90 25.66
CA GLU A 23 -28.42 20.63 26.02
C GLU A 23 -28.49 19.51 24.96
N PRO A 24 -27.87 19.69 23.78
CA PRO A 24 -27.98 18.73 22.68
C PRO A 24 -27.34 17.36 22.98
N LEU A 25 -26.30 17.32 23.81
CA LEU A 25 -25.63 16.06 24.20
C LEU A 25 -26.51 15.19 25.10
N ARG A 26 -27.22 15.79 26.06
CA ARG A 26 -28.11 15.05 26.97
C ARG A 26 -29.24 14.39 26.19
N ARG A 27 -29.83 15.14 25.24
CA ARG A 27 -30.90 14.64 24.36
C ARG A 27 -30.42 13.51 23.44
N LEU A 28 -29.17 13.58 22.98
CA LEU A 28 -28.57 12.49 22.23
C LEU A 28 -28.43 11.22 23.08
N GLY A 29 -28.07 11.36 24.36
CA GLY A 29 -28.07 10.25 25.33
C GLY A 29 -29.47 9.67 25.56
N ASP A 30 -30.47 10.54 25.78
CA ASP A 30 -31.87 10.10 25.94
C ASP A 30 -32.38 9.37 24.69
N LEU A 31 -32.00 9.85 23.50
CA LEU A 31 -32.32 9.20 22.23
C LEU A 31 -31.63 7.84 22.08
N PHE A 32 -30.36 7.74 22.48
CA PHE A 32 -29.61 6.48 22.48
C PHE A 32 -30.30 5.43 23.36
N GLU A 33 -30.63 5.78 24.60
CA GLU A 33 -31.32 4.88 25.54
C GLU A 33 -32.72 4.49 25.03
N ARG A 34 -33.44 5.44 24.40
CA ARG A 34 -34.75 5.16 23.82
C ARG A 34 -34.68 4.16 22.65
N ILE A 35 -33.71 4.32 21.75
CA ILE A 35 -33.51 3.38 20.64
C ILE A 35 -33.12 2.01 21.20
N LYS A 36 -32.22 1.98 22.19
CA LYS A 36 -31.80 0.74 22.88
C LYS A 36 -32.98 0.02 23.53
N HIS A 37 -33.90 0.75 24.16
CA HIS A 37 -35.12 0.17 24.73
C HIS A 37 -36.10 -0.35 23.67
N GLU A 38 -36.20 0.31 22.52
CA GLU A 38 -37.04 -0.14 21.40
C GLU A 38 -36.43 -1.35 20.63
N THR A 39 -35.14 -1.65 20.83
CA THR A 39 -34.41 -2.80 20.27
C THR A 39 -33.69 -3.64 21.35
N PRO A 40 -34.43 -4.37 22.20
CA PRO A 40 -33.85 -5.04 23.39
C PRO A 40 -32.89 -6.20 23.06
N ASP A 41 -33.00 -6.80 21.87
CA ASP A 41 -32.15 -7.91 21.43
C ASP A 41 -30.89 -7.46 20.66
N CYS A 42 -30.67 -6.15 20.51
CA CYS A 42 -29.63 -5.59 19.65
C CYS A 42 -28.40 -5.12 20.44
N THR A 43 -27.21 -5.30 19.86
CA THR A 43 -25.95 -4.83 20.42
C THR A 43 -25.86 -3.29 20.36
N ASP A 44 -25.02 -2.69 21.22
CA ASP A 44 -24.75 -1.24 21.17
C ASP A 44 -24.26 -0.80 19.77
N ASP A 45 -23.51 -1.67 19.07
CA ASP A 45 -23.09 -1.45 17.68
C ASP A 45 -24.27 -1.27 16.70
N HIS A 46 -25.38 -1.98 16.93
CA HIS A 46 -26.58 -1.84 16.12
C HIS A 46 -27.26 -0.48 16.35
N VAL A 47 -27.35 -0.05 17.61
CA VAL A 47 -27.87 1.28 17.97
C VAL A 47 -27.00 2.38 17.37
N HIS A 48 -25.68 2.24 17.45
CA HIS A 48 -24.74 3.15 16.81
C HIS A 48 -24.92 3.21 15.29
N THR A 49 -25.19 2.09 14.63
CA THR A 49 -25.44 2.05 13.18
C THR A 49 -26.76 2.76 12.81
N ILE A 50 -27.82 2.61 13.62
CA ILE A 50 -29.09 3.32 13.42
C ILE A 50 -28.88 4.84 13.57
N LEU A 51 -28.13 5.27 14.58
CA LEU A 51 -27.81 6.68 14.80
C LEU A 51 -26.89 7.24 13.72
N GLU A 52 -25.93 6.46 13.22
CA GLU A 52 -25.09 6.84 12.08
C GLU A 52 -25.94 7.09 10.83
N LEU A 53 -26.88 6.19 10.51
CA LEU A 53 -27.82 6.38 9.40
C LEU A 53 -28.71 7.63 9.58
N ALA A 54 -29.17 7.88 10.81
CA ALA A 54 -29.96 9.06 11.12
C ALA A 54 -29.15 10.36 10.88
N ILE A 55 -27.91 10.41 11.37
CA ILE A 55 -27.00 11.54 11.19
C ILE A 55 -26.67 11.76 9.72
N GLN A 56 -26.43 10.70 8.94
CA GLN A 56 -26.20 10.81 7.50
C GLN A 56 -27.38 11.47 6.79
N ARG A 57 -28.62 11.10 7.14
CA ARG A 57 -29.82 11.76 6.57
C ARG A 57 -29.98 13.21 7.01
N VAL A 58 -29.51 13.57 8.20
CA VAL A 58 -29.44 14.99 8.63
C VAL A 58 -28.41 15.74 7.80
N ALA A 59 -27.21 15.18 7.61
CA ALA A 59 -26.16 15.77 6.79
C ALA A 59 -26.59 15.94 5.34
N GLU A 60 -27.29 14.95 4.76
CA GLU A 60 -27.87 15.03 3.42
C GLU A 60 -28.86 16.21 3.32
N LYS A 61 -29.78 16.35 4.28
CA LYS A 61 -30.73 17.47 4.31
C LYS A 61 -30.02 18.82 4.40
N MET A 62 -29.02 18.94 5.27
CA MET A 62 -28.21 20.15 5.41
C MET A 62 -27.44 20.48 4.12
N SER A 63 -26.94 19.44 3.43
CA SER A 63 -26.29 19.58 2.13
C SER A 63 -27.24 20.15 1.06
N TRP A 64 -28.50 19.68 1.04
CA TRP A 64 -29.54 20.24 0.18
C TRP A 64 -29.91 21.67 0.55
N ASP A 65 -29.98 21.99 1.83
CA ASP A 65 -30.28 23.33 2.33
C ASP A 65 -29.20 24.34 1.90
N LEU A 66 -27.92 23.95 1.91
CA LEU A 66 -26.81 24.75 1.36
C LEU A 66 -26.97 25.07 -0.14
N HIS A 67 -27.52 24.15 -0.93
CA HIS A 67 -27.74 24.37 -2.36
C HIS A 67 -28.99 25.20 -2.65
N ARG A 68 -30.07 25.01 -1.88
CA ARG A 68 -31.39 25.59 -2.19
C ARG A 68 -31.59 26.97 -1.58
N MET A 69 -31.01 27.26 -0.43
CA MET A 69 -31.18 28.54 0.26
C MET A 69 -30.13 29.56 -0.22
N ARG A 70 -30.59 30.63 -0.86
CA ARG A 70 -29.71 31.73 -1.33
C ARG A 70 -29.06 32.42 -0.14
N GLY A 71 -27.74 32.55 -0.15
CA GLY A 71 -26.96 33.18 0.91
C GLY A 71 -26.78 32.32 2.16
N SER A 72 -27.09 31.03 2.09
CA SER A 72 -26.79 30.10 3.18
C SER A 72 -25.29 29.93 3.36
N THR A 73 -24.83 30.09 4.59
CA THR A 73 -23.47 29.78 5.04
C THR A 73 -23.45 28.48 5.83
N VAL A 74 -22.28 27.86 5.95
CA VAL A 74 -22.06 26.64 6.74
C VAL A 74 -22.59 26.78 8.17
N ASP A 75 -22.45 27.97 8.78
CA ASP A 75 -22.97 28.26 10.11
C ASP A 75 -24.49 28.47 10.13
N SER A 76 -25.06 29.11 9.12
CA SER A 76 -26.52 29.35 9.05
C SER A 76 -27.34 28.06 8.97
N VAL A 77 -26.79 27.01 8.35
CA VAL A 77 -27.43 25.69 8.22
C VAL A 77 -27.24 24.86 9.50
N GLY A 78 -26.29 25.23 10.37
CA GLY A 78 -26.02 24.54 11.63
C GLY A 78 -25.04 23.37 11.51
N ILE A 79 -24.23 23.31 10.44
CA ILE A 79 -23.26 22.23 10.21
C ILE A 79 -22.19 22.22 11.29
N SER A 80 -21.68 23.41 11.67
CA SER A 80 -20.74 23.58 12.78
C SER A 80 -21.23 22.92 14.06
N THR A 81 -22.51 23.14 14.39
CA THR A 81 -23.16 22.58 15.57
C THR A 81 -23.40 21.08 15.46
N LEU A 82 -23.69 20.55 14.26
CA LEU A 82 -23.81 19.11 14.02
C LEU A 82 -22.48 18.41 14.27
N VAL A 83 -21.38 18.98 13.76
CA VAL A 83 -20.04 18.45 13.99
C VAL A 83 -19.68 18.46 15.48
N ASP A 84 -20.00 19.55 16.21
CA ASP A 84 -19.80 19.62 17.66
C ASP A 84 -20.58 18.54 18.42
N LEU A 85 -21.84 18.32 18.03
CA LEU A 85 -22.65 17.23 18.57
C LEU A 85 -22.04 15.86 18.27
N CYS A 86 -21.53 15.63 17.06
CA CYS A 86 -20.87 14.39 16.69
C CYS A 86 -19.58 14.16 17.50
N ILE A 87 -18.78 15.20 17.73
CA ILE A 87 -17.57 15.14 18.57
C ILE A 87 -17.95 14.78 20.01
N ALA A 88 -18.91 15.50 20.60
CA ALA A 88 -19.35 15.26 21.97
C ALA A 88 -20.01 13.87 22.14
N GLY A 89 -20.85 13.48 21.19
CA GLY A 89 -21.53 12.18 21.17
C GLY A 89 -20.58 11.02 20.98
N ALA A 90 -19.51 11.18 20.20
CA ALA A 90 -18.45 10.18 20.06
C ALA A 90 -17.63 10.04 21.36
N LYS A 91 -17.28 11.15 22.02
CA LYS A 91 -16.60 11.12 23.34
C LYS A 91 -17.45 10.46 24.43
N ALA A 92 -18.75 10.74 24.44
CA ALA A 92 -19.71 10.13 25.35
C ALA A 92 -20.09 8.69 25.00
N ARG A 93 -19.58 8.14 23.88
CA ARG A 93 -19.89 6.80 23.36
C ARG A 93 -21.39 6.59 23.04
N TYR A 94 -22.10 7.65 22.65
CA TYR A 94 -23.44 7.52 22.05
C TYR A 94 -23.35 7.32 20.54
N LEU A 95 -22.29 7.83 19.92
CA LEU A 95 -22.02 7.73 18.48
C LEU A 95 -20.71 6.99 18.21
N MET A 96 -20.58 6.50 16.98
CA MET A 96 -19.34 5.93 16.48
C MET A 96 -18.20 6.96 16.52
N ILE A 97 -16.99 6.50 16.80
CA ILE A 97 -15.76 7.33 16.84
C ILE A 97 -15.51 8.11 15.55
N ASN A 98 -15.92 7.57 14.39
CA ASN A 98 -15.75 8.21 13.09
C ASN A 98 -16.89 9.15 12.70
N ALA A 99 -17.95 9.29 13.51
CA ALA A 99 -19.12 10.11 13.20
C ALA A 99 -18.78 11.55 12.73
N PRO A 100 -17.91 12.33 13.40
CA PRO A 100 -17.62 13.69 12.95
C PRO A 100 -16.91 13.73 11.59
N TYR A 101 -15.99 12.78 11.35
CA TYR A 101 -15.30 12.66 10.06
C TYR A 101 -16.24 12.18 8.95
N LYS A 102 -17.17 11.28 9.27
CA LYS A 102 -18.13 10.74 8.31
C LYS A 102 -19.12 11.81 7.84
N VAL A 103 -19.63 12.63 8.77
CA VAL A 103 -20.50 13.77 8.42
C VAL A 103 -19.78 14.75 7.50
N LEU A 104 -18.51 15.07 7.79
CA LEU A 104 -17.73 15.98 6.95
C LEU A 104 -17.41 15.36 5.58
N GLU A 105 -17.11 14.05 5.53
CA GLU A 105 -16.91 13.30 4.27
C GLU A 105 -18.16 13.40 3.39
N ASP A 106 -19.33 13.08 3.93
CA ASP A 106 -20.61 13.09 3.19
C ASP A 106 -21.00 14.51 2.74
N LEU A 107 -20.77 15.52 3.58
CA LEU A 107 -21.01 16.92 3.22
C LEU A 107 -20.06 17.36 2.11
N MET A 108 -18.76 17.12 2.24
CA MET A 108 -17.79 17.59 1.26
C MET A 108 -17.94 16.89 -0.10
N ASP A 109 -18.32 15.61 -0.13
CA ASP A 109 -18.55 14.86 -1.38
C ASP A 109 -19.72 15.42 -2.20
N CYS A 110 -20.72 16.02 -1.56
CA CYS A 110 -21.88 16.60 -2.22
C CYS A 110 -21.74 18.08 -2.58
N GLN A 111 -20.63 18.75 -2.23
CA GLN A 111 -20.50 20.21 -2.31
C GLN A 111 -19.46 20.68 -3.33
N THR A 112 -19.55 21.95 -3.75
CA THR A 112 -18.56 22.57 -4.63
C THR A 112 -17.25 22.84 -3.87
N ILE A 113 -16.13 23.01 -4.60
CA ILE A 113 -14.81 23.23 -3.98
C ILE A 113 -14.79 24.45 -3.06
N VAL A 114 -15.49 25.53 -3.43
CA VAL A 114 -15.59 26.76 -2.61
C VAL A 114 -16.24 26.46 -1.26
N VAL A 115 -17.31 25.66 -1.25
CA VAL A 115 -17.98 25.26 0.00
C VAL A 115 -17.15 24.24 0.77
N CYS A 116 -16.46 23.32 0.09
CA CYS A 116 -15.53 22.39 0.73
C CYS A 116 -14.43 23.12 1.51
N GLU A 117 -13.94 24.26 1.01
CA GLU A 117 -12.94 25.06 1.71
C GLU A 117 -13.51 25.71 2.99
N GLN A 118 -14.78 26.14 2.98
CA GLN A 118 -15.48 26.63 4.17
C GLN A 118 -15.72 25.51 5.19
N LEU A 119 -16.18 24.33 4.72
CA LEU A 119 -16.33 23.12 5.54
C LEU A 119 -14.99 22.68 6.14
N TRP A 120 -13.89 22.84 5.40
CA TRP A 120 -12.55 22.57 5.90
C TRP A 120 -12.15 23.54 7.01
N GLY A 121 -12.55 24.81 6.93
CA GLY A 121 -12.41 25.77 8.03
C GLY A 121 -13.09 25.31 9.32
N VAL A 122 -14.27 24.66 9.22
CA VAL A 122 -14.96 24.05 10.36
C VAL A 122 -14.13 22.93 10.98
N LEU A 123 -13.53 22.05 10.15
CA LEU A 123 -12.62 21.00 10.62
C LEU A 123 -11.38 21.59 11.33
N GLU A 124 -10.72 22.58 10.71
CA GLU A 124 -9.50 23.20 11.25
C GLU A 124 -9.74 23.92 12.58
N SER A 125 -10.86 24.63 12.72
CA SER A 125 -11.24 25.27 13.98
C SER A 125 -11.41 24.28 15.15
N ARG A 126 -11.70 23.02 14.83
CA ARG A 126 -11.92 21.92 15.77
C ARG A 126 -10.77 20.91 15.78
N ARG A 127 -9.59 21.28 15.28
CA ARG A 127 -8.40 20.40 15.26
C ARG A 127 -8.08 19.84 16.64
N GLY A 128 -8.12 20.67 17.69
CA GLY A 128 -7.79 20.27 19.06
C GLY A 128 -8.56 19.04 19.55
N PRO A 129 -9.90 19.06 19.60
CA PRO A 129 -10.68 17.89 20.02
C PRO A 129 -10.61 16.72 19.03
N LEU A 130 -10.55 16.99 17.71
CA LEU A 130 -10.57 15.95 16.68
C LEU A 130 -9.26 15.13 16.59
N THR A 131 -8.12 15.72 16.96
CA THR A 131 -6.81 15.05 16.93
C THR A 131 -6.39 14.45 18.26
N THR A 132 -7.28 14.42 19.26
CA THR A 132 -6.99 13.77 20.54
C THR A 132 -6.85 12.25 20.38
N SER A 133 -6.16 11.60 21.33
CA SER A 133 -6.01 10.14 21.39
C SER A 133 -7.33 9.37 21.44
N ASP A 134 -8.42 10.05 21.81
CA ASP A 134 -9.77 9.49 21.77
C ASP A 134 -10.22 9.19 20.35
N PHE A 135 -9.77 9.99 19.37
CA PHE A 135 -10.14 9.87 17.95
C PHE A 135 -9.02 9.33 17.09
N ILE A 136 -7.77 9.78 17.30
CA ILE A 136 -6.61 9.38 16.49
C ILE A 136 -5.54 8.86 17.45
N GLN A 137 -5.35 7.54 17.47
CA GLN A 137 -4.32 6.90 18.29
C GLN A 137 -3.04 6.75 17.48
N ALA A 138 -1.92 7.28 18.00
CA ALA A 138 -0.62 7.13 17.37
C ALA A 138 -0.29 5.64 17.15
N GLY A 139 0.06 5.29 15.90
CA GLY A 139 0.47 3.93 15.53
C GLY A 139 -0.67 2.91 15.36
N LYS A 140 -1.95 3.30 15.49
CA LYS A 140 -3.10 2.41 15.22
C LYS A 140 -4.08 3.04 14.24
N ASN A 141 -4.36 2.31 13.16
CA ASN A 141 -5.41 2.67 12.22
C ASN A 141 -6.76 2.32 12.83
N ASN A 142 -7.59 3.32 13.12
CA ASN A 142 -8.96 3.14 13.59
C ASN A 142 -9.95 3.67 12.54
N LYS A 143 -11.25 3.50 12.78
CA LYS A 143 -12.30 3.92 11.83
C LYS A 143 -12.23 5.43 11.55
N ALA A 144 -11.87 6.24 12.54
CA ALA A 144 -11.77 7.70 12.41
C ALA A 144 -10.58 8.12 11.54
N SER A 145 -9.38 7.58 11.80
CA SER A 145 -8.19 7.88 10.99
C SER A 145 -8.33 7.44 9.55
N LEU A 146 -8.92 6.26 9.31
CA LEU A 146 -9.20 5.79 7.95
C LEU A 146 -10.23 6.65 7.22
N CYS A 147 -11.27 7.14 7.92
CA CYS A 147 -12.27 8.05 7.36
C CYS A 147 -11.63 9.40 7.01
N LEU A 148 -10.83 9.98 7.91
CA LEU A 148 -10.07 11.20 7.65
C LEU A 148 -9.14 11.06 6.43
N LEU A 149 -8.37 9.98 6.35
CA LEU A 149 -7.50 9.69 5.21
C LEU A 149 -8.30 9.53 3.92
N ARG A 150 -9.46 8.88 3.95
CA ARG A 150 -10.31 8.70 2.77
C ARG A 150 -10.85 10.03 2.26
N MET A 151 -11.41 10.84 3.17
CA MET A 151 -11.93 12.18 2.89
C MET A 151 -10.85 13.09 2.31
N CYS A 152 -9.67 13.16 2.93
CA CYS A 152 -8.57 14.00 2.45
C CYS A 152 -8.07 13.56 1.07
N ASN A 153 -7.90 12.25 0.86
CA ASN A 153 -7.48 11.72 -0.44
C ASN A 153 -8.55 11.93 -1.53
N ALA A 154 -9.84 11.88 -1.19
CA ALA A 154 -10.92 12.18 -2.11
C ALA A 154 -10.91 13.67 -2.51
N LEU A 155 -10.73 14.58 -1.56
CA LEU A 155 -10.55 16.01 -1.83
C LEU A 155 -9.33 16.28 -2.71
N LEU A 156 -8.16 15.74 -2.36
CA LEU A 156 -6.92 15.94 -3.13
C LEU A 156 -7.03 15.44 -4.59
N ARG A 157 -7.89 14.44 -4.86
CA ARG A 157 -8.19 14.00 -6.24
C ARG A 157 -9.14 14.95 -6.98
N ARG A 158 -10.04 15.63 -6.27
CA ARG A 158 -11.00 16.60 -6.83
C ARG A 158 -10.38 17.98 -7.05
N LEU A 159 -9.36 18.34 -6.28
CA LEU A 159 -8.73 19.65 -6.34
C LEU A 159 -7.80 19.81 -7.55
N SER A 160 -7.86 20.98 -8.19
CA SER A 160 -6.87 21.36 -9.18
C SER A 160 -5.52 21.61 -8.52
N LYS A 161 -4.48 20.96 -9.03
CA LYS A 161 -3.10 21.11 -8.56
C LYS A 161 -2.45 22.45 -8.97
N THR A 162 -3.11 23.25 -9.82
CA THR A 162 -2.62 24.57 -10.25
C THR A 162 -3.36 25.71 -9.58
N HIS A 163 -4.69 25.60 -9.45
CA HIS A 163 -5.52 26.68 -8.90
C HIS A 163 -5.72 26.57 -7.38
N ASN A 164 -5.87 25.34 -6.85
CA ASN A 164 -6.23 25.13 -5.45
C ASN A 164 -5.02 24.68 -4.60
N THR A 165 -3.84 25.25 -4.88
CA THR A 165 -2.55 24.85 -4.28
C THR A 165 -2.52 25.13 -2.78
N VAL A 166 -3.02 26.30 -2.37
CA VAL A 166 -3.15 26.71 -0.96
C VAL A 166 -4.05 25.73 -0.21
N PHE A 167 -5.22 25.39 -0.77
CA PHE A 167 -6.14 24.45 -0.15
C PHE A 167 -5.57 23.03 -0.07
N CYS A 168 -4.88 22.56 -1.12
CA CYS A 168 -4.12 21.30 -1.06
C CYS A 168 -3.08 21.32 0.06
N GLY A 169 -2.36 22.44 0.22
CA GLY A 169 -1.36 22.64 1.27
C GLY A 169 -1.98 22.57 2.67
N ARG A 170 -3.11 23.24 2.89
CA ARG A 170 -3.87 23.17 4.16
C ARG A 170 -4.27 21.73 4.51
N ILE A 171 -4.74 20.95 3.53
CA ILE A 171 -5.09 19.54 3.73
C ILE A 171 -3.86 18.71 4.12
N LEU A 172 -2.75 18.86 3.39
CA LEU A 172 -1.51 18.13 3.67
C LEU A 172 -0.92 18.50 5.04
N MET A 173 -0.96 19.79 5.41
CA MET A 173 -0.52 20.27 6.71
C MET A 173 -1.38 19.72 7.85
N PHE A 174 -2.70 19.64 7.66
CA PHE A 174 -3.58 19.01 8.64
C PHE A 174 -3.26 17.52 8.81
N LEU A 175 -3.08 16.78 7.71
CA LEU A 175 -2.69 15.36 7.77
C LEU A 175 -1.36 15.16 8.51
N ALA A 176 -0.35 16.00 8.22
CA ALA A 176 0.94 15.96 8.90
C ALA A 176 0.85 16.35 10.39
N TYR A 177 -0.10 17.21 10.75
CA TYR A 177 -0.38 17.54 12.14
C TYR A 177 -1.11 16.41 12.89
N THR A 178 -2.04 15.72 12.22
CA THR A 178 -2.86 14.68 12.84
C THR A 178 -2.11 13.36 13.06
N PHE A 179 -1.20 13.02 12.14
CA PHE A 179 -0.53 11.73 12.12
C PHE A 179 0.91 11.85 12.61
N SER A 180 1.32 10.89 13.44
CA SER A 180 2.71 10.77 13.89
C SER A 180 3.64 10.61 12.68
N LEU A 181 4.84 11.18 12.77
CA LEU A 181 5.87 11.05 11.73
C LEU A 181 6.28 9.58 11.48
N SER A 182 6.04 8.72 12.47
CA SER A 182 6.40 7.29 12.41
C SER A 182 5.28 6.44 11.80
N GLU A 183 4.14 7.05 11.43
CA GLU A 183 3.05 6.32 10.81
C GLU A 183 3.40 5.90 9.38
N ARG A 184 3.14 4.64 9.04
CA ARG A 184 3.45 4.09 7.71
C ARG A 184 2.78 4.83 6.55
N SER A 185 1.64 5.47 6.80
CA SER A 185 0.89 6.27 5.82
C SER A 185 1.57 7.62 5.52
N ALA A 186 2.33 8.16 6.47
CA ALA A 186 3.01 9.46 6.37
C ALA A 186 4.37 9.37 5.65
N VAL A 187 4.93 8.17 5.51
CA VAL A 187 6.25 7.94 4.90
C VAL A 187 6.15 7.11 3.61
N ASN A 188 6.79 7.59 2.53
CA ASN A 188 6.90 6.82 1.27
C ASN A 188 7.96 5.72 1.40
N LEU A 189 7.70 4.68 2.20
CA LEU A 189 8.64 3.57 2.46
C LEU A 189 9.09 2.85 1.18
N THR A 190 8.21 2.75 0.19
CA THR A 190 8.52 2.13 -1.10
C THR A 190 9.44 2.95 -1.99
N GLY A 191 9.65 4.23 -1.67
CA GLY A 191 10.49 5.14 -2.47
C GLY A 191 9.97 5.37 -3.89
N LYS A 192 8.65 5.25 -4.12
CA LYS A 192 8.07 5.44 -5.45
C LYS A 192 8.13 6.92 -5.84
N PHE A 193 8.68 7.22 -7.01
CA PHE A 193 8.71 8.56 -7.58
C PHE A 193 7.35 8.94 -8.17
N ASN A 194 7.02 10.24 -8.16
CA ASN A 194 5.79 10.74 -8.76
C ASN A 194 5.96 10.94 -10.28
N LEU A 195 5.71 9.87 -11.04
CA LEU A 195 5.85 9.89 -12.51
C LEU A 195 4.76 10.70 -13.23
N SER A 196 3.69 11.10 -12.53
CA SER A 196 2.59 11.89 -13.12
C SER A 196 2.96 13.35 -13.39
N ASN A 197 4.03 13.87 -12.76
CA ASN A 197 4.47 15.23 -12.98
C ASN A 197 5.37 15.31 -14.22
N VAL A 198 4.74 15.42 -15.40
CA VAL A 198 5.44 15.54 -16.68
C VAL A 198 5.67 17.01 -17.02
N THR A 199 6.90 17.36 -17.39
CA THR A 199 7.24 18.65 -17.98
C THR A 199 6.94 18.59 -19.47
N THR A 200 5.86 19.25 -19.90
CA THR A 200 5.48 19.36 -21.30
C THR A 200 6.14 20.57 -21.92
N PHE A 201 6.81 20.41 -23.05
CA PHE A 201 7.49 21.47 -23.80
C PHE A 201 7.15 21.36 -25.29
N GLN A 202 7.45 22.41 -26.06
CA GLN A 202 7.02 22.54 -27.44
C GLN A 202 7.74 21.56 -28.36
N THR A 203 6.99 21.01 -29.31
CA THR A 203 7.54 20.21 -30.42
C THR A 203 8.29 21.09 -31.42
N GLU A 204 9.06 20.48 -32.34
CA GLU A 204 9.80 21.24 -33.36
C GLU A 204 8.90 22.13 -34.22
N ALA A 205 7.70 21.65 -34.56
CA ALA A 205 6.73 22.41 -35.34
C ALA A 205 6.18 23.62 -34.56
N GLU A 206 5.80 23.41 -33.29
CA GLU A 206 5.30 24.46 -32.39
C GLU A 206 6.41 25.49 -32.08
N PHE A 207 7.65 25.03 -31.93
CA PHE A 207 8.81 25.89 -31.75
C PHE A 207 9.00 26.81 -32.95
N LYS A 208 9.00 26.27 -34.18
CA LYS A 208 9.13 27.07 -35.41
C LYS A 208 8.02 28.11 -35.53
N GLN A 209 6.77 27.70 -35.30
CA GLN A 209 5.63 28.62 -35.31
C GLN A 209 5.75 29.72 -34.23
N SER A 210 6.24 29.35 -33.05
CA SER A 210 6.47 30.29 -31.96
C SER A 210 7.55 31.33 -32.30
N MET A 211 8.64 30.89 -32.94
CA MET A 211 9.76 31.75 -33.36
C MET A 211 9.45 32.62 -34.58
N GLU A 212 8.62 32.16 -35.52
CA GLU A 212 8.16 32.98 -36.67
C GLU A 212 7.38 34.23 -36.24
N GLN A 213 6.73 34.16 -35.09
CA GLN A 213 5.98 35.25 -34.49
C GLN A 213 6.80 36.06 -33.47
N ALA A 214 8.05 35.68 -33.20
CA ALA A 214 8.93 36.36 -32.26
C ALA A 214 9.70 37.51 -32.95
N PRO A 215 10.13 38.53 -32.20
CA PRO A 215 11.09 39.53 -32.69
C PRO A 215 12.35 38.86 -33.26
N LEU A 216 12.91 39.42 -34.35
CA LEU A 216 14.08 38.85 -35.07
C LEU A 216 15.29 38.58 -34.16
N GLU A 217 15.48 39.37 -33.11
CA GLU A 217 16.59 39.20 -32.15
C GLU A 217 16.42 37.93 -31.30
N GLU A 218 15.21 37.63 -30.83
CA GLU A 218 14.91 36.44 -29.99
C GLU A 218 14.96 35.13 -30.79
N ALA A 219 14.56 35.19 -32.06
CA ALA A 219 14.57 34.05 -32.98
C ALA A 219 15.99 33.65 -33.40
N ALA A 220 16.93 34.60 -33.44
CA ALA A 220 18.32 34.34 -33.82
C ALA A 220 19.16 33.73 -32.67
N THR A 221 18.77 33.99 -31.42
CA THR A 221 19.52 33.55 -30.23
C THR A 221 19.13 32.17 -29.71
N THR A 222 18.00 31.62 -30.19
CA THR A 222 17.38 30.42 -29.59
C THR A 222 17.49 29.21 -30.53
N ASP A 223 18.39 28.28 -30.21
CA ASP A 223 18.49 27.01 -30.94
C ASP A 223 17.48 25.97 -30.41
N PHE A 224 16.74 25.35 -31.32
CA PHE A 224 15.81 24.27 -30.98
C PHE A 224 16.53 23.05 -30.38
N ALA A 225 17.74 22.73 -30.84
CA ALA A 225 18.48 21.58 -30.31
C ALA A 225 18.79 21.76 -28.82
N LEU A 226 19.25 22.95 -28.43
CA LEU A 226 19.50 23.30 -27.04
C LEU A 226 18.20 23.35 -26.22
N TYR A 227 17.15 24.00 -26.75
CA TYR A 227 15.84 24.06 -26.09
C TYR A 227 15.28 22.66 -25.78
N LYS A 228 15.37 21.75 -26.76
CA LYS A 228 14.93 20.36 -26.60
C LYS A 228 15.73 19.67 -25.51
N VAL A 229 17.07 19.68 -25.59
CA VAL A 229 17.92 19.02 -24.59
C VAL A 229 17.71 19.58 -23.19
N PHE A 230 17.54 20.89 -23.07
CA PHE A 230 17.31 21.57 -21.79
C PHE A 230 16.05 21.12 -21.05
N TRP A 231 14.95 20.89 -21.77
CA TRP A 231 13.71 20.44 -21.15
C TRP A 231 13.57 18.91 -21.09
N ASP A 232 14.18 18.20 -22.03
CA ASP A 232 14.13 16.75 -22.11
C ASP A 232 14.88 16.08 -20.95
N ILE A 233 15.96 16.69 -20.45
CA ILE A 233 16.70 16.22 -19.26
C ILE A 233 15.80 16.06 -18.01
N GLN A 234 14.67 16.78 -17.95
CA GLN A 234 13.69 16.66 -16.86
C GLN A 234 13.12 15.25 -16.72
N ARG A 235 13.18 14.42 -17.77
CA ARG A 235 12.75 13.01 -17.69
C ARG A 235 13.59 12.21 -16.70
N PHE A 236 14.90 12.48 -16.64
CA PHE A 236 15.82 11.86 -15.68
C PHE A 236 15.61 12.41 -14.27
N LEU A 237 15.31 13.70 -14.14
CA LEU A 237 14.99 14.32 -12.85
C LEU A 237 13.66 13.81 -12.27
N ARG A 238 12.69 13.49 -13.14
CA ARG A 238 11.41 12.89 -12.76
C ARG A 238 11.56 11.41 -12.36
N ASN A 239 12.36 10.65 -13.12
CA ASN A 239 12.63 9.25 -12.83
C ASN A 239 14.15 9.00 -12.77
N PRO A 240 14.79 9.20 -11.60
CA PRO A 240 16.23 9.00 -11.44
C PRO A 240 16.72 7.60 -11.78
N ASN A 241 15.86 6.58 -11.67
CA ASN A 241 16.22 5.20 -11.95
C ASN A 241 16.48 4.95 -13.44
N LEU A 242 15.88 5.75 -14.34
CA LEU A 242 16.05 5.62 -15.80
C LEU A 242 17.53 5.70 -16.19
N ALA A 243 18.29 6.59 -15.54
CA ALA A 243 19.72 6.75 -15.79
C ALA A 243 20.54 5.50 -15.45
N THR A 244 20.03 4.64 -14.54
CA THR A 244 20.70 3.42 -14.09
C THR A 244 20.22 2.14 -14.79
N GLU A 245 19.25 2.24 -15.70
CA GLU A 245 18.70 1.07 -16.42
C GLU A 245 19.66 0.54 -17.49
N SER A 246 20.40 1.41 -18.18
CA SER A 246 21.36 1.02 -19.21
C SER A 246 22.56 1.95 -19.30
N ASP A 247 23.68 1.43 -19.83
CA ASP A 247 24.89 2.22 -20.11
C ASP A 247 24.63 3.35 -21.12
N ALA A 248 23.69 3.15 -22.04
CA ALA A 248 23.30 4.14 -23.05
C ALA A 248 22.55 5.32 -22.42
N GLU A 249 21.59 5.06 -21.54
CA GLU A 249 20.85 6.10 -20.80
C GLU A 249 21.78 6.87 -19.85
N TRP A 250 22.71 6.18 -19.18
CA TRP A 250 23.74 6.82 -18.37
C TRP A 250 24.57 7.80 -19.20
N SER A 251 25.09 7.35 -20.34
CA SER A 251 25.90 8.19 -21.23
C SER A 251 25.10 9.37 -21.79
N THR A 252 23.83 9.14 -22.10
CA THR A 252 22.90 10.17 -22.58
C THR A 252 22.66 11.25 -21.52
N LEU A 253 22.41 10.86 -20.26
CA LEU A 253 22.24 11.81 -19.16
C LEU A 253 23.44 12.77 -19.04
N PHE A 254 24.66 12.23 -18.97
CA PHE A 254 25.84 13.07 -18.79
C PHE A 254 26.14 13.93 -20.02
N HIS A 255 25.85 13.43 -21.22
CA HIS A 255 25.95 14.22 -22.44
C HIS A 255 24.95 15.40 -22.46
N GLU A 256 23.68 15.15 -22.16
CA GLU A 256 22.65 16.19 -22.07
C GLU A 256 22.96 17.20 -20.95
N LEU A 257 23.42 16.71 -19.79
CA LEU A 257 23.85 17.53 -18.68
C LEU A 257 25.01 18.46 -19.07
N ASP A 258 26.03 17.94 -19.75
CA ASP A 258 27.16 18.75 -20.21
C ASP A 258 26.73 19.85 -21.18
N GLN A 259 25.76 19.58 -22.06
CA GLN A 259 25.18 20.60 -22.94
C GLN A 259 24.47 21.70 -22.15
N VAL A 260 23.64 21.34 -21.17
CA VAL A 260 22.92 22.30 -20.32
C VAL A 260 23.88 23.15 -19.49
N LEU A 261 24.91 22.54 -18.87
CA LEU A 261 25.91 23.27 -18.09
C LEU A 261 26.73 24.21 -18.99
N THR A 262 27.10 23.76 -20.19
CA THR A 262 27.81 24.60 -21.17
C THR A 262 26.95 25.79 -21.61
N ALA A 263 25.64 25.60 -21.77
CA ALA A 263 24.72 26.71 -22.06
C ALA A 263 24.65 27.72 -20.91
N PHE A 264 24.65 27.29 -19.65
CA PHE A 264 24.72 28.21 -18.51
C PHE A 264 26.07 28.92 -18.40
N GLU A 265 27.18 28.26 -18.72
CA GLU A 265 28.50 28.89 -18.77
C GLU A 265 28.64 29.92 -19.88
N SER A 266 28.01 29.65 -21.03
CA SER A 266 27.99 30.56 -22.18
C SER A 266 27.12 31.80 -21.94
N ASN A 267 26.20 31.73 -20.97
CA ASN A 267 25.31 32.83 -20.57
C ASN A 267 25.59 33.24 -19.11
N PRO A 268 26.76 33.80 -18.79
CA PRO A 268 27.06 34.27 -17.45
C PRO A 268 26.17 35.48 -17.08
N PHE A 269 25.88 35.65 -15.79
CA PHE A 269 25.12 36.80 -15.32
C PHE A 269 25.94 38.09 -15.46
N SER A 270 25.32 39.15 -15.99
CA SER A 270 25.86 40.50 -15.90
C SER A 270 25.70 41.03 -14.46
N PRO A 271 26.59 41.92 -13.96
CA PRO A 271 26.35 42.62 -12.70
C PRO A 271 24.97 43.29 -12.61
N GLU A 272 24.47 43.81 -13.74
CA GLU A 272 23.13 44.42 -13.85
C GLU A 272 21.99 43.41 -13.65
N ASP A 273 22.17 42.16 -14.13
CA ASP A 273 21.19 41.09 -13.93
C ASP A 273 21.07 40.71 -12.45
N ILE A 274 22.22 40.71 -11.77
CA ILE A 274 22.31 40.40 -10.34
C ILE A 274 21.61 41.46 -9.50
N ASP A 275 21.85 42.74 -9.82
CA ASP A 275 21.22 43.85 -9.10
C ASP A 275 19.71 43.90 -9.35
N ARG A 276 19.27 43.72 -10.61
CA ARG A 276 17.85 43.62 -10.97
C ARG A 276 17.15 42.48 -10.23
N ALA A 277 17.80 41.32 -10.13
CA ALA A 277 17.25 40.18 -9.40
C ALA A 277 17.11 40.45 -7.90
N ARG A 278 18.06 41.15 -7.27
CA ARG A 278 17.96 41.54 -5.86
C ARG A 278 16.84 42.53 -5.61
N GLU A 279 16.67 43.51 -6.50
CA GLU A 279 15.57 44.48 -6.42
C GLU A 279 14.21 43.77 -6.50
N LEU A 280 14.04 42.87 -7.48
CA LEU A 280 12.82 42.06 -7.63
C LEU A 280 12.53 41.20 -6.38
N GLN A 281 13.55 40.56 -5.79
CA GLN A 281 13.39 39.78 -4.55
C GLN A 281 13.02 40.64 -3.33
N SER A 282 13.46 41.90 -3.29
CA SER A 282 13.12 42.82 -2.20
C SER A 282 11.70 43.39 -2.31
N GLN A 283 11.18 43.53 -3.53
CA GLN A 283 9.84 44.04 -3.79
C GLN A 283 8.77 42.97 -3.51
N THR A 284 9.06 41.68 -3.72
CA THR A 284 8.13 40.59 -3.38
C THR A 284 7.94 40.38 -1.88
N SER A 285 8.69 41.08 -1.02
CA SER A 285 8.56 41.00 0.44
C SER A 285 7.64 42.08 1.05
N SER A 286 7.09 42.99 0.24
CA SER A 286 6.09 43.97 0.73
C SER A 286 4.74 43.28 0.97
N LYS A 287 4.17 43.50 2.16
CA LYS A 287 3.00 42.78 2.72
C LYS A 287 1.64 43.04 2.05
N ASP A 288 1.58 43.77 0.94
CA ASP A 288 0.33 44.36 0.44
C ASP A 288 -0.29 43.69 -0.81
N ASP A 289 0.28 42.62 -1.36
CA ASP A 289 -0.33 41.92 -2.50
C ASP A 289 -0.92 40.56 -2.09
N ASP A 290 -2.24 40.54 -1.84
CA ASP A 290 -3.06 39.32 -1.71
C ASP A 290 -3.08 38.46 -2.99
N ASP A 291 -2.47 38.93 -4.09
CA ASP A 291 -2.39 38.28 -5.40
C ASP A 291 -0.92 38.00 -5.84
N HIS A 292 -0.08 37.50 -4.93
CA HIS A 292 1.22 36.95 -5.34
C HIS A 292 1.02 35.76 -6.29
N PHE A 293 1.19 36.01 -7.59
CA PHE A 293 1.17 34.99 -8.64
C PHE A 293 2.35 34.01 -8.45
N PHE A 294 2.10 32.94 -7.69
CA PHE A 294 3.08 31.88 -7.47
C PHE A 294 3.00 30.83 -8.58
N GLN A 295 3.99 30.84 -9.46
CA GLN A 295 4.06 29.90 -10.58
C GLN A 295 4.58 28.54 -10.10
N THR A 296 3.69 27.54 -10.06
CA THR A 296 4.02 26.19 -9.53
C THR A 296 4.80 25.29 -10.50
N LYS A 297 4.86 25.64 -11.78
CA LYS A 297 5.53 24.84 -12.83
C LYS A 297 6.40 25.70 -13.74
N TYR A 298 7.47 25.12 -14.26
CA TYR A 298 8.30 25.76 -15.27
C TYR A 298 7.48 26.22 -16.48
N LEU A 299 7.75 27.43 -16.93
CA LEU A 299 7.22 27.95 -18.19
C LEU A 299 8.08 27.39 -19.31
N THR A 300 7.53 26.56 -20.18
CA THR A 300 8.32 25.90 -21.24
C THR A 300 8.18 26.61 -22.59
N ASN A 301 7.79 27.89 -22.61
CA ASN A 301 7.65 28.64 -23.86
C ASN A 301 9.02 28.97 -24.47
N SER A 302 9.25 28.59 -25.73
CA SER A 302 10.48 28.87 -26.49
C SER A 302 10.85 30.35 -26.56
N ARG A 303 9.88 31.28 -26.62
CA ARG A 303 10.16 32.74 -26.65
C ARG A 303 10.84 33.23 -25.38
N LEU A 304 10.54 32.58 -24.26
CA LEU A 304 11.08 32.93 -22.97
C LEU A 304 12.43 32.26 -22.73
N PHE A 305 12.87 31.34 -23.59
CA PHE A 305 14.03 30.49 -23.31
C PHE A 305 15.32 31.30 -23.10
N HIS A 306 15.56 32.31 -23.94
CA HIS A 306 16.72 33.19 -23.77
C HIS A 306 16.65 33.95 -22.43
N LEU A 307 15.49 34.47 -22.06
CA LEU A 307 15.29 35.16 -20.77
C LEU A 307 15.45 34.19 -19.58
N GLN A 308 15.01 32.94 -19.74
CA GLN A 308 15.10 31.88 -18.75
C GLN A 308 16.55 31.45 -18.49
N LEU A 309 17.40 31.43 -19.51
CA LEU A 309 18.83 31.18 -19.31
C LEU A 309 19.46 32.26 -18.41
N HIS A 310 18.95 33.49 -18.44
CA HIS A 310 19.37 34.60 -17.58
C HIS A 310 18.55 34.73 -16.28
N ASP A 311 17.62 33.81 -16.00
CA ASP A 311 16.85 33.83 -14.75
C ASP A 311 17.64 33.15 -13.62
N PRO A 312 18.03 33.89 -12.57
CA PRO A 312 18.77 33.33 -11.45
C PRO A 312 17.98 32.27 -10.69
N VAL A 313 16.65 32.42 -10.54
CA VAL A 313 15.82 31.48 -9.77
C VAL A 313 15.70 30.16 -10.51
N LEU A 314 15.47 30.20 -11.84
CA LEU A 314 15.44 28.99 -12.67
C LEU A 314 16.77 28.25 -12.60
N ARG A 315 17.89 28.99 -12.72
CA ARG A 315 19.23 28.39 -12.66
C ARG A 315 19.50 27.76 -11.29
N GLU A 316 19.12 28.41 -10.18
CA GLU A 316 19.20 27.81 -8.84
C GLU A 316 18.38 26.53 -8.75
N CYS A 317 17.13 26.53 -9.25
CA CYS A 317 16.25 25.36 -9.21
C CYS A 317 16.84 24.18 -10.02
N MET A 318 17.28 24.44 -11.26
CA MET A 318 17.84 23.42 -12.15
C MET A 318 19.14 22.82 -11.58
N LEU A 319 20.07 23.66 -11.14
CA LEU A 319 21.34 23.20 -10.56
C LEU A 319 21.12 22.45 -9.24
N THR A 320 20.16 22.88 -8.42
CA THR A 320 19.76 22.15 -7.21
C THR A 320 19.17 20.78 -7.54
N GLN A 321 18.34 20.67 -8.59
CA GLN A 321 17.80 19.39 -9.06
C GLN A 321 18.91 18.43 -9.50
N PHE A 322 19.97 18.92 -10.16
CA PHE A 322 21.13 18.10 -10.51
C PHE A 322 21.88 17.58 -9.27
N LEU A 323 22.09 18.42 -8.26
CA LEU A 323 22.73 17.98 -7.00
C LEU A 323 21.90 16.91 -6.27
N ILE A 324 20.57 17.05 -6.24
CA ILE A 324 19.67 16.04 -5.67
C ILE A 324 19.78 14.72 -6.47
N LEU A 325 19.82 14.81 -7.81
CA LEU A 325 19.99 13.64 -8.67
C LEU A 325 21.32 12.94 -8.38
N PHE A 326 22.42 13.67 -8.29
CA PHE A 326 23.75 13.11 -7.99
C PHE A 326 23.75 12.37 -6.66
N GLY A 327 23.18 12.96 -5.60
CA GLY A 327 23.04 12.29 -4.31
C GLY A 327 22.26 10.97 -4.40
N HIS A 328 21.24 10.87 -5.27
CA HIS A 328 20.54 9.60 -5.54
C HIS A 328 21.39 8.61 -6.33
N LEU A 329 22.09 9.06 -7.37
CA LEU A 329 22.92 8.20 -8.22
C LEU A 329 24.13 7.63 -7.47
N GLU A 330 24.76 8.40 -6.57
CA GLU A 330 25.86 7.94 -5.72
C GLU A 330 25.48 6.71 -4.87
N ARG A 331 24.22 6.65 -4.43
CA ARG A 331 23.66 5.57 -3.60
C ARG A 331 23.10 4.41 -4.42
N SER A 332 22.81 4.64 -5.69
CA SER A 332 22.17 3.67 -6.58
C SER A 332 23.16 2.63 -7.11
N LYS A 333 22.65 1.49 -7.59
CA LYS A 333 23.46 0.51 -8.30
C LYS A 333 23.74 1.04 -9.70
N ILE A 334 25.01 1.28 -9.99
CA ILE A 334 25.45 1.86 -11.26
C ILE A 334 25.60 0.75 -12.30
N PRO A 335 25.35 1.04 -13.59
CA PRO A 335 25.61 0.11 -14.69
C PRO A 335 27.08 -0.34 -14.78
N ALA A 336 27.34 -1.48 -15.44
CA ALA A 336 28.63 -2.16 -15.35
C ALA A 336 29.82 -1.35 -15.92
N THR A 337 29.59 -0.51 -16.94
CA THR A 337 30.64 0.30 -17.56
C THR A 337 30.69 1.74 -17.03
N ALA A 338 29.74 2.13 -16.17
CA ALA A 338 29.61 3.47 -15.67
C ALA A 338 30.51 3.74 -14.45
N SER A 339 31.00 4.98 -14.34
CA SER A 339 31.92 5.41 -13.29
C SER A 339 31.31 6.53 -12.43
N LYS A 340 31.52 6.44 -11.11
CA LYS A 340 31.14 7.50 -10.15
C LYS A 340 31.94 8.78 -10.33
N VAL A 341 33.15 8.70 -10.90
CA VAL A 341 34.00 9.88 -11.14
C VAL A 341 33.30 10.91 -12.04
N ALA A 342 32.45 10.45 -12.97
CA ALA A 342 31.66 11.35 -13.82
C ALA A 342 30.69 12.23 -13.00
N ILE A 343 30.17 11.70 -11.87
CA ILE A 343 29.32 12.47 -10.95
C ILE A 343 30.13 13.57 -10.29
N ASP A 344 31.28 13.21 -9.69
CA ASP A 344 32.14 14.16 -8.96
C ASP A 344 32.57 15.35 -9.83
N GLU A 345 33.00 15.07 -11.07
CA GLU A 345 33.41 16.10 -12.04
C GLU A 345 32.29 17.10 -12.36
N ARG A 346 31.04 16.63 -12.55
CA ARG A 346 29.90 17.51 -12.85
C ARG A 346 29.36 18.17 -11.60
N GLN A 347 29.45 17.52 -10.44
CA GLN A 347 29.07 18.12 -9.16
C GLN A 347 29.91 19.36 -8.86
N ASP A 348 31.23 19.29 -9.05
CA ASP A 348 32.11 20.45 -8.89
C ASP A 348 31.74 21.59 -9.86
N ARG A 349 31.45 21.26 -11.12
CA ARG A 349 31.01 22.22 -12.14
C ARG A 349 29.69 22.91 -11.75
N VAL A 350 28.71 22.14 -11.25
CA VAL A 350 27.42 22.65 -10.76
C VAL A 350 27.60 23.57 -9.55
N LEU A 351 28.43 23.18 -8.57
CA LEU A 351 28.72 24.00 -7.39
C LEU A 351 29.42 25.31 -7.76
N GLN A 352 30.33 25.30 -8.74
CA GLN A 352 30.96 26.52 -9.25
C GLN A 352 29.94 27.46 -9.90
N LEU A 353 29.01 26.93 -10.69
CA LEU A 353 27.94 27.73 -11.30
C LEU A 353 26.97 28.29 -10.27
N LEU A 354 26.61 27.52 -9.24
CA LEU A 354 25.78 28.01 -8.14
C LEU A 354 26.46 29.16 -7.39
N ARG A 355 27.76 29.05 -7.10
CA ARG A 355 28.53 30.11 -6.42
C ARG A 355 28.59 31.42 -7.22
N LYS A 356 28.52 31.34 -8.55
CA LYS A 356 28.48 32.51 -9.46
C LYS A 356 27.09 33.16 -9.56
N ASN A 357 26.07 32.63 -8.89
CA ASN A 357 24.72 33.19 -8.89
C ASN A 357 24.55 34.33 -7.86
N VAL A 358 23.41 35.05 -7.91
CA VAL A 358 23.09 36.28 -7.17
C VAL A 358 23.38 36.21 -5.66
N ASN A 359 23.02 35.08 -5.04
CA ASN A 359 23.24 34.76 -3.61
C ASN A 359 24.12 33.51 -3.43
N GLY A 360 24.96 33.22 -4.43
CA GLY A 360 25.53 31.89 -4.68
C GLY A 360 26.37 31.31 -3.56
N THR A 361 27.17 32.11 -2.84
CA THR A 361 28.05 31.60 -1.77
C THR A 361 27.28 31.17 -0.53
N GLY A 362 26.33 31.99 -0.07
CA GLY A 362 25.45 31.66 1.05
C GLY A 362 24.51 30.50 0.71
N PHE A 363 23.89 30.55 -0.47
CA PHE A 363 22.98 29.50 -0.95
C PHE A 363 23.71 28.16 -1.14
N SER A 364 24.88 28.14 -1.78
CA SER A 364 25.64 26.89 -1.96
C SER A 364 26.11 26.26 -0.65
N THR A 365 26.49 27.08 0.34
CA THR A 365 26.86 26.58 1.67
C THR A 365 25.66 25.97 2.38
N MET A 366 24.52 26.69 2.39
CA MET A 366 23.27 26.20 2.95
C MET A 366 22.82 24.90 2.26
N LEU A 367 22.89 24.84 0.93
CA LEU A 367 22.50 23.67 0.16
C LEU A 367 23.40 22.47 0.46
N ALA A 368 24.71 22.66 0.60
CA ALA A 368 25.62 21.60 0.99
C ALA A 368 25.27 21.01 2.37
N GLU A 369 24.94 21.86 3.35
CA GLU A 369 24.47 21.37 4.66
C GLU A 369 23.13 20.63 4.57
N VAL A 370 22.19 21.09 3.73
CA VAL A 370 20.89 20.44 3.55
C VAL A 370 21.05 19.06 2.91
N LEU A 371 21.88 18.93 1.87
CA LEU A 371 22.19 17.65 1.23
C LEU A 371 22.95 16.71 2.19
N GLU A 372 23.82 17.24 3.04
CA GLU A 372 24.45 16.46 4.11
C GLU A 372 23.41 15.92 5.11
N ARG A 373 22.46 16.76 5.55
CA ARG A 373 21.36 16.36 6.44
C ARG A 373 20.42 15.33 5.78
N GLU A 374 20.23 15.40 4.46
CA GLU A 374 19.43 14.41 3.70
C GLU A 374 19.96 12.99 3.90
N ARG A 375 21.29 12.81 3.99
CA ARG A 375 21.91 11.49 4.24
C ARG A 375 21.37 10.83 5.51
N ASN A 376 21.18 11.62 6.56
CA ASN A 376 20.61 11.13 7.82
C ASN A 376 19.15 10.70 7.65
N PHE A 377 18.37 11.44 6.86
CA PHE A 377 16.96 11.12 6.58
C PHE A 377 16.84 9.85 5.72
N VAL A 378 17.70 9.68 4.73
CA VAL A 378 17.77 8.48 3.90
C VAL A 378 18.12 7.26 4.75
N GLN A 379 19.10 7.38 5.65
CA GLN A 379 19.47 6.32 6.58
C GLN A 379 18.32 5.98 7.55
N TRP A 380 17.71 6.98 8.16
CA TRP A 380 16.54 6.77 9.03
C TRP A 380 15.40 6.04 8.30
N LYS A 381 15.18 6.38 7.03
CA LYS A 381 14.19 5.71 6.18
C LYS A 381 14.59 4.28 5.82
N SER A 382 15.87 4.00 5.53
CA SER A 382 16.34 2.63 5.29
C SER A 382 16.18 1.74 6.52
N ASP A 383 16.29 2.34 7.71
CA ASP A 383 16.09 1.69 9.00
C ASP A 383 14.59 1.50 9.35
N LYS A 384 13.70 1.67 8.36
CA LYS A 384 12.24 1.55 8.45
C LYS A 384 11.59 2.59 9.37
N CYS A 385 12.16 3.79 9.42
CA CYS A 385 11.61 4.94 10.13
C CYS A 385 11.34 4.64 11.62
N PRO A 386 12.38 4.34 12.43
CA PRO A 386 12.20 4.13 13.87
C PRO A 386 11.57 5.35 14.54
N VAL A 387 10.76 5.10 15.57
CA VAL A 387 10.02 6.17 16.27
C VAL A 387 10.99 7.19 16.85
N TYR A 388 10.86 8.44 16.39
CA TYR A 388 11.71 9.56 16.81
C TYR A 388 11.03 10.46 17.85
N GLU A 389 9.72 10.28 18.07
CA GLU A 389 8.93 11.13 18.96
C GLU A 389 9.26 10.85 20.44
N LYS A 390 9.82 11.86 21.11
CA LYS A 390 9.78 11.90 22.58
C LYS A 390 8.34 12.25 22.96
N GLN A 391 7.65 11.32 23.62
CA GLN A 391 6.34 11.64 24.18
C GLN A 391 6.49 12.87 25.07
N PRO A 392 5.57 13.86 24.99
CA PRO A 392 5.59 14.97 25.92
C PRO A 392 5.60 14.37 27.31
N VAL A 393 6.62 14.73 28.10
CA VAL A 393 6.64 14.44 29.52
C VAL A 393 5.38 15.11 30.04
N ALA A 394 4.36 14.32 30.37
CA ALA A 394 3.21 14.85 31.07
C ALA A 394 3.78 15.63 32.24
N ASP A 395 3.47 16.92 32.34
CA ASP A 395 3.88 17.75 33.47
C ASP A 395 3.55 16.96 34.72
N ALA A 396 4.61 16.42 35.34
CA ALA A 396 4.52 15.79 36.62
C ALA A 396 4.26 16.95 37.58
N GLU A 397 3.00 17.33 37.71
CA GLU A 397 2.53 17.98 38.91
C GLU A 397 3.03 17.11 40.06
N ALA A 398 3.95 17.70 40.82
CA ALA A 398 4.51 17.13 42.01
C ALA A 398 3.39 16.99 43.04
N ASP A 399 2.66 15.89 42.99
CA ASP A 399 1.88 15.39 44.12
C ASP A 399 2.63 14.20 44.72
N ASP A 400 3.54 14.56 45.62
CA ASP A 400 4.18 13.66 46.56
C ASP A 400 3.11 13.19 47.56
N THR A 401 2.46 12.06 47.29
CA THR A 401 1.97 11.03 48.23
C THR A 401 0.88 10.15 47.58
N SER A 402 1.26 9.25 46.68
CA SER A 402 0.51 8.00 46.51
C SER A 402 1.39 6.90 45.94
N GLU A 403 1.27 5.70 46.53
CA GLU A 403 2.00 4.49 46.12
C GLU A 403 1.96 4.29 44.60
N PRO A 404 3.06 3.78 43.99
CA PRO A 404 3.06 3.52 42.56
C PRO A 404 1.90 2.58 42.22
N PRO A 405 1.12 2.87 41.16
CA PRO A 405 0.00 2.02 40.80
C PRO A 405 0.54 0.62 40.54
N ARG A 406 0.06 -0.37 41.32
CA ARG A 406 0.39 -1.78 41.09
C ARG A 406 0.19 -2.05 39.61
N LYS A 407 1.27 -2.41 38.91
CA LYS A 407 1.21 -2.87 37.51
C LYS A 407 0.10 -3.92 37.47
N ARG A 408 -1.04 -3.56 36.89
CA ARG A 408 -2.06 -4.55 36.57
C ARG A 408 -1.35 -5.52 35.64
N LEU A 409 -1.21 -6.77 36.09
CA LEU A 409 -0.79 -7.87 35.24
C LEU A 409 -1.61 -7.75 33.96
N ASN A 410 -0.91 -7.47 32.86
CA ASN A 410 -1.49 -7.41 31.55
C ASN A 410 -1.99 -8.83 31.24
N THR A 411 -3.25 -9.12 31.55
CA THR A 411 -3.97 -10.30 31.05
C THR A 411 -4.32 -10.15 29.56
N GLY A 412 -3.43 -9.50 28.80
CA GLY A 412 -3.30 -9.73 27.37
C GLY A 412 -2.81 -11.15 27.17
N ARG A 413 -3.77 -12.08 27.17
CA ARG A 413 -3.60 -13.49 26.78
C ARG A 413 -2.87 -13.53 25.44
N MET A 414 -1.56 -13.73 25.48
CA MET A 414 -0.91 -14.50 24.43
C MET A 414 -1.63 -15.86 24.44
N PRO A 415 -2.19 -16.34 23.33
CA PRO A 415 -2.83 -17.65 23.35
C PRO A 415 -1.72 -18.68 23.51
N THR A 416 -1.44 -19.04 24.76
CA THR A 416 -0.71 -20.25 25.09
C THR A 416 -1.43 -21.40 24.40
N ILE A 417 -0.70 -22.38 23.89
CA ILE A 417 -1.22 -23.59 23.22
C ILE A 417 -2.39 -24.22 24.02
N LEU A 418 -2.35 -24.07 25.34
CA LEU A 418 -3.38 -24.46 26.29
C LEU A 418 -4.77 -23.84 26.00
N GLU A 419 -4.85 -22.57 25.59
CA GLU A 419 -6.13 -21.91 25.28
C GLU A 419 -6.78 -22.38 23.98
N GLY A 420 -6.02 -23.00 23.07
CA GLY A 420 -6.58 -23.65 21.89
C GLY A 420 -7.22 -25.01 22.22
N ILE A 421 -6.71 -25.69 23.25
CA ILE A 421 -7.16 -27.04 23.65
C ILE A 421 -8.51 -26.99 24.38
N PHE A 422 -8.78 -25.92 25.13
CA PHE A 422 -9.95 -25.81 25.99
C PHE A 422 -11.09 -24.93 25.43
N LYS A 423 -11.00 -24.52 24.15
CA LYS A 423 -12.04 -23.69 23.49
C LYS A 423 -13.18 -24.47 22.86
N GLU A 424 -13.09 -25.79 22.73
CA GLU A 424 -14.22 -26.61 22.31
C GLU A 424 -15.08 -26.96 23.52
N GLU A 425 -16.18 -26.22 23.71
CA GLU A 425 -17.13 -26.43 24.81
C GLU A 425 -17.85 -27.79 24.78
N ASP A 426 -17.69 -28.57 23.71
CA ASP A 426 -18.27 -29.91 23.56
C ASP A 426 -17.29 -30.87 22.84
N LEU A 427 -16.10 -31.08 23.44
CA LEU A 427 -15.08 -32.03 22.95
C LEU A 427 -15.68 -33.42 22.64
N LEU A 428 -16.67 -33.87 23.40
CA LEU A 428 -17.37 -35.15 23.19
C LEU A 428 -18.20 -35.18 21.89
N LYS A 429 -18.88 -34.09 21.50
CA LYS A 429 -19.60 -34.02 20.22
C LYS A 429 -18.64 -33.91 19.04
N SER A 430 -17.51 -33.21 19.22
CA SER A 430 -16.42 -33.11 18.24
C SER A 430 -15.77 -34.49 17.97
N ILE A 431 -15.54 -35.28 19.02
CA ILE A 431 -14.95 -36.63 18.90
C ILE A 431 -15.95 -37.66 18.35
N CYS A 432 -17.23 -37.58 18.72
CA CYS A 432 -18.28 -38.47 18.21
C CYS A 432 -18.90 -38.02 16.87
N GLY A 433 -18.48 -36.86 16.35
CA GLY A 433 -19.01 -36.29 15.11
C GLY A 433 -18.71 -37.15 13.89
N SER A 434 -19.65 -37.21 12.96
CA SER A 434 -19.54 -37.96 11.69
C SER A 434 -18.31 -37.57 10.87
N GLN A 435 -17.76 -36.36 11.05
CA GLN A 435 -16.54 -35.89 10.38
C GLN A 435 -15.24 -36.48 10.93
N ARG A 436 -15.22 -36.94 12.20
CA ARG A 436 -14.05 -37.60 12.80
C ARG A 436 -14.24 -39.09 13.04
N ALA A 437 -15.41 -39.63 12.69
CA ALA A 437 -15.68 -41.05 12.66
C ALA A 437 -14.80 -41.75 11.61
N THR A 438 -13.56 -42.06 11.97
CA THR A 438 -12.60 -42.88 11.20
C THR A 438 -13.08 -44.31 10.94
N ARG A 439 -14.33 -44.65 11.28
CA ARG A 439 -14.91 -45.97 11.08
C ARG A 439 -15.44 -46.08 9.65
N VAL A 440 -14.54 -46.28 8.69
CA VAL A 440 -14.91 -46.79 7.37
C VAL A 440 -15.40 -48.23 7.56
N SER A 441 -16.53 -48.57 6.93
CA SER A 441 -17.10 -49.92 7.05
C SER A 441 -16.20 -50.94 6.35
N VAL A 442 -16.11 -52.16 6.88
CA VAL A 442 -15.32 -53.25 6.25
C VAL A 442 -15.83 -53.55 4.85
N GLN A 443 -17.14 -53.38 4.62
CA GLN A 443 -17.79 -53.62 3.35
C GLN A 443 -17.32 -52.66 2.25
N THR A 444 -17.03 -51.40 2.59
CA THR A 444 -16.44 -50.42 1.66
C THR A 444 -15.06 -50.87 1.18
N TYR A 445 -14.28 -51.53 2.03
CA TYR A 445 -12.97 -52.07 1.63
C TYR A 445 -13.11 -53.32 0.76
N ILE A 446 -14.09 -54.18 1.05
CA ILE A 446 -14.36 -55.40 0.27
C ILE A 446 -14.91 -55.06 -1.12
N GLN A 447 -15.78 -54.06 -1.22
CA GLN A 447 -16.39 -53.62 -2.48
C GLN A 447 -15.34 -53.27 -3.54
N ARG A 448 -14.20 -52.69 -3.13
CA ARG A 448 -13.12 -52.38 -4.07
C ARG A 448 -12.45 -53.61 -4.67
N PHE A 449 -12.41 -54.74 -3.95
CA PHE A 449 -11.97 -56.03 -4.50
C PHE A 449 -13.03 -56.63 -5.42
N GLU A 450 -14.30 -56.48 -5.07
CA GLU A 450 -15.42 -56.94 -5.89
C GLU A 450 -15.47 -56.23 -7.24
N GLU A 451 -15.34 -54.90 -7.26
CA GLU A 451 -15.29 -54.06 -8.46
C GLU A 451 -14.08 -54.40 -9.34
N ALA A 452 -12.91 -54.65 -8.74
CA ALA A 452 -11.69 -55.00 -9.45
C ALA A 452 -11.68 -56.42 -10.03
N TRP A 453 -12.42 -57.36 -9.43
CA TRP A 453 -12.55 -58.73 -9.91
C TRP A 453 -13.74 -58.95 -10.86
N ASP A 454 -14.52 -57.91 -11.16
CA ASP A 454 -15.60 -57.96 -12.13
C ASP A 454 -15.04 -57.75 -13.57
N PRO A 455 -15.18 -58.74 -14.47
CA PRO A 455 -14.70 -58.63 -15.85
C PRO A 455 -15.35 -57.48 -16.64
N GLU A 456 -16.55 -57.01 -16.25
CA GLU A 456 -17.25 -55.92 -16.95
C GLU A 456 -16.62 -54.54 -16.70
N ASN A 457 -15.90 -54.36 -15.59
CA ASN A 457 -15.27 -53.08 -15.24
C ASN A 457 -13.93 -52.84 -15.96
N GLY A 458 -13.37 -53.83 -16.64
CA GLY A 458 -12.20 -53.68 -17.51
C GLY A 458 -10.91 -53.21 -16.80
N ILE A 459 -10.79 -53.38 -15.48
CA ILE A 459 -9.65 -52.89 -14.70
C ILE A 459 -8.44 -53.81 -14.90
N GLU A 460 -7.33 -53.24 -15.35
CA GLU A 460 -6.07 -53.96 -15.56
C GLU A 460 -5.52 -54.54 -14.24
N LYS A 461 -4.91 -55.74 -14.32
CA LYS A 461 -4.41 -56.51 -13.16
C LYS A 461 -3.36 -55.78 -12.34
N GLU A 462 -2.67 -54.79 -12.92
CA GLU A 462 -1.66 -53.98 -12.24
C GLU A 462 -2.27 -53.02 -11.21
N TYR A 463 -3.51 -52.58 -11.43
CA TYR A 463 -4.24 -51.67 -10.54
C TYR A 463 -5.17 -52.39 -9.55
N TRP A 464 -5.06 -53.71 -9.46
CA TRP A 464 -5.83 -54.49 -8.50
C TRP A 464 -5.44 -54.15 -7.06
N PRO A 465 -6.41 -54.05 -6.13
CA PRO A 465 -6.13 -53.81 -4.70
C PRO A 465 -5.21 -54.86 -4.05
N ASP A 466 -5.01 -56.00 -4.71
CA ASP A 466 -4.08 -57.08 -4.33
C ASP A 466 -2.60 -56.62 -4.30
N LYS A 467 -2.24 -55.57 -5.07
CA LYS A 467 -0.87 -55.02 -5.13
C LYS A 467 -0.65 -53.85 -4.16
N ASP A 468 -1.71 -53.20 -3.70
CA ASP A 468 -1.62 -52.12 -2.70
C ASP A 468 -1.51 -52.70 -1.28
N LYS A 469 -0.28 -52.72 -0.76
CA LYS A 469 0.03 -53.21 0.59
C LYS A 469 -0.76 -52.48 1.67
N MET A 470 -0.98 -51.17 1.55
CA MET A 470 -1.66 -50.39 2.58
C MET A 470 -3.17 -50.67 2.57
N HIS A 471 -3.76 -50.86 1.38
CA HIS A 471 -5.16 -51.24 1.26
C HIS A 471 -5.41 -52.65 1.79
N CYS A 472 -4.58 -53.63 1.39
CA CYS A 472 -4.61 -54.99 1.91
C CYS A 472 -4.51 -55.03 3.45
N TRP A 473 -3.57 -54.30 4.05
CA TRP A 473 -3.42 -54.23 5.50
C TRP A 473 -4.61 -53.57 6.22
N ARG A 474 -5.29 -52.61 5.60
CA ARG A 474 -6.51 -51.99 6.14
C ARG A 474 -7.69 -52.95 6.06
N THR A 475 -7.86 -53.63 4.93
CA THR A 475 -8.93 -54.62 4.72
C THR A 475 -8.78 -55.82 5.64
N MET A 476 -7.57 -56.36 5.80
CA MET A 476 -7.30 -57.46 6.74
C MET A 476 -7.65 -57.08 8.19
N ARG A 477 -7.23 -55.89 8.64
CA ARG A 477 -7.57 -55.38 9.99
C ARG A 477 -9.07 -55.14 10.17
N GLY A 478 -9.77 -54.78 9.10
CA GLY A 478 -11.23 -54.71 9.06
C GLY A 478 -11.88 -56.09 9.23
N CYS A 479 -11.48 -57.06 8.41
CA CYS A 479 -12.00 -58.43 8.42
C CYS A 479 -11.73 -59.16 9.74
N MET A 480 -10.60 -58.90 10.40
CA MET A 480 -10.29 -59.42 11.75
C MET A 480 -11.35 -59.07 12.81
N ARG A 481 -12.09 -57.98 12.62
CA ARG A 481 -13.11 -57.53 13.60
C ARG A 481 -14.50 -58.06 13.30
N THR A 482 -14.82 -58.36 12.05
CA THR A 482 -16.19 -58.75 11.63
C THR A 482 -16.30 -60.20 11.16
N ASN A 483 -15.25 -60.74 10.53
CA ASN A 483 -15.25 -62.04 9.84
C ASN A 483 -14.05 -62.90 10.27
N VAL A 484 -14.01 -63.28 11.54
CA VAL A 484 -12.92 -64.08 12.16
C VAL A 484 -12.82 -65.50 11.58
N ILE A 485 -13.91 -66.00 11.01
CA ILE A 485 -14.02 -67.38 10.49
C ILE A 485 -13.06 -67.63 9.32
N HIS A 486 -12.73 -66.60 8.54
CA HIS A 486 -11.87 -66.69 7.35
C HIS A 486 -10.44 -66.19 7.59
N LEU A 487 -10.04 -66.07 8.87
CA LEU A 487 -8.71 -65.58 9.23
C LEU A 487 -7.62 -66.66 9.08
N ASP A 488 -8.01 -67.93 9.05
CA ASP A 488 -7.16 -69.05 8.68
C ASP A 488 -6.51 -68.85 7.29
N LYS A 489 -7.26 -68.25 6.36
CA LYS A 489 -6.80 -67.92 5.00
C LYS A 489 -5.85 -66.72 4.94
N ALA A 490 -5.61 -66.01 6.05
CA ALA A 490 -4.67 -64.88 6.09
C ALA A 490 -3.24 -65.29 5.77
N VAL A 491 -2.88 -66.56 5.96
CA VAL A 491 -1.58 -67.14 5.58
C VAL A 491 -1.31 -67.00 4.08
N HIS A 492 -2.36 -67.02 3.25
CA HIS A 492 -2.27 -66.85 1.79
C HIS A 492 -2.45 -65.38 1.33
N GLY A 493 -2.51 -64.44 2.28
CA GLY A 493 -2.66 -63.01 2.03
C GLY A 493 -4.11 -62.51 2.08
N THR A 494 -4.27 -61.18 2.09
CA THR A 494 -5.58 -60.51 2.18
C THR A 494 -6.59 -60.91 1.10
N PRO A 495 -6.20 -61.12 -0.18
CA PRO A 495 -7.13 -61.51 -1.24
C PRO A 495 -7.85 -62.83 -0.95
N ALA A 496 -7.17 -63.80 -0.31
CA ALA A 496 -7.76 -65.09 0.05
C ALA A 496 -8.83 -64.96 1.16
N ILE A 497 -8.63 -64.04 2.12
CA ILE A 497 -9.64 -63.71 3.14
C ILE A 497 -10.87 -63.10 2.47
N VAL A 498 -10.68 -62.15 1.55
CA VAL A 498 -11.78 -61.46 0.87
C VAL A 498 -12.56 -62.42 -0.03
N ARG A 499 -11.90 -63.36 -0.72
CA ARG A 499 -12.57 -64.44 -1.48
C ARG A 499 -13.34 -65.39 -0.58
N GLY A 500 -12.80 -65.73 0.59
CA GLY A 500 -13.50 -66.52 1.62
C GLY A 500 -14.76 -65.84 2.13
N VAL A 501 -14.70 -64.51 2.37
CA VAL A 501 -15.86 -63.70 2.77
C VAL A 501 -16.92 -63.56 1.66
N LEU A 502 -16.50 -63.52 0.40
CA LEU A 502 -17.38 -63.42 -0.78
C LEU A 502 -17.86 -64.78 -1.33
N GLY A 503 -17.44 -65.90 -0.73
CA GLY A 503 -17.85 -67.25 -1.16
C GLY A 503 -17.26 -67.72 -2.51
N ARG A 504 -16.18 -67.11 -2.99
CA ARG A 504 -15.49 -67.51 -4.26
C ARG A 504 -14.37 -68.54 -3.97
N PRO A 505 -14.14 -69.54 -4.85
CA PRO A 505 -13.10 -70.57 -4.65
C PRO A 505 -11.66 -69.99 -4.70
N GLU A 506 -10.74 -70.59 -3.94
CA GLU A 506 -9.33 -70.18 -3.83
C GLU A 506 -8.52 -70.47 -5.10
N GLU A 507 -7.70 -69.50 -5.53
CA GLU A 507 -6.55 -69.74 -6.41
C GLU A 507 -5.29 -69.73 -5.55
N THR A 508 -4.56 -70.85 -5.50
CA THR A 508 -3.31 -70.99 -4.74
C THR A 508 -2.14 -70.30 -5.44
N PRO A 509 -1.35 -69.44 -4.77
CA PRO A 509 -0.04 -69.03 -5.27
C PRO A 509 1.03 -70.07 -4.90
N ILE A 510 1.74 -70.57 -5.89
CA ILE A 510 2.85 -71.52 -5.76
C ILE A 510 4.11 -70.78 -5.26
N ALA A 511 4.63 -71.24 -4.10
CA ALA A 511 6.00 -71.21 -3.57
C ALA A 511 6.91 -69.99 -3.81
N GLU A 512 7.09 -69.15 -2.78
CA GLU A 512 8.31 -68.35 -2.55
C GLU A 512 8.47 -68.00 -1.05
N ALA A 513 9.19 -68.85 -0.33
CA ALA A 513 9.77 -68.68 1.02
C ALA A 513 10.85 -69.77 1.11
N ALA A 514 12.05 -69.60 1.67
CA ALA A 514 12.52 -68.78 2.75
C ALA A 514 14.07 -68.78 2.73
N GLU A 515 14.70 -67.78 3.35
CA GLU A 515 15.65 -67.95 4.48
C GLU A 515 16.24 -66.57 4.82
N VAL A 516 15.77 -65.91 5.90
CA VAL A 516 16.29 -65.96 7.31
C VAL A 516 17.43 -64.94 7.46
N ALA A 517 17.22 -63.75 8.03
CA ALA A 517 17.04 -63.37 9.45
C ALA A 517 18.36 -62.85 10.07
N GLU A 518 18.19 -62.06 11.15
CA GLU A 518 19.20 -61.49 12.05
C GLU A 518 19.85 -60.16 11.60
N ALA A 519 20.06 -59.15 12.44
CA ALA A 519 19.70 -58.85 13.83
C ALA A 519 19.97 -57.34 14.06
N SER A 520 19.25 -56.71 14.98
CA SER A 520 19.64 -55.39 15.53
C SER A 520 20.99 -55.47 16.26
N PRO A 521 21.64 -54.33 16.53
CA PRO A 521 21.81 -54.01 17.94
C PRO A 521 21.70 -52.52 18.30
N ASN A 522 21.57 -52.35 19.61
CA ASN A 522 21.36 -51.13 20.37
C ASN A 522 22.71 -50.47 20.77
N VAL A 523 22.63 -49.20 21.15
CA VAL A 523 23.65 -48.21 21.58
C VAL A 523 24.76 -48.73 22.51
N SER A 524 25.99 -48.20 22.35
CA SER A 524 26.99 -47.97 23.43
C SER A 524 28.13 -47.02 22.99
N PRO A 525 28.92 -46.44 23.92
CA PRO A 525 29.37 -45.04 23.89
C PRO A 525 30.83 -44.80 23.49
N ASP A 526 31.10 -43.52 23.21
CA ASP A 526 32.30 -42.69 23.40
C ASP A 526 33.74 -43.25 23.30
N ALA A 527 34.51 -42.39 22.62
CA ALA A 527 35.88 -41.95 22.89
C ALA A 527 37.06 -42.72 22.27
N ASP A 528 37.76 -41.93 21.45
CA ASP A 528 39.21 -41.87 21.22
C ASP A 528 39.89 -43.10 20.60
N ASP A 529 40.43 -42.95 19.39
CA ASP A 529 41.82 -42.49 19.26
C ASP A 529 42.30 -42.39 17.80
N ASP A 530 43.07 -41.34 17.58
CA ASP A 530 44.13 -41.07 16.61
C ASP A 530 44.16 -41.64 15.17
N SER A 531 44.00 -40.67 14.26
CA SER A 531 45.09 -40.16 13.41
C SER A 531 45.47 -40.82 12.08
N ALA A 532 45.98 -39.92 11.24
CA ALA A 532 46.81 -40.10 10.06
C ALA A 532 46.09 -40.55 8.78
N LYS A 533 45.78 -39.64 7.86
CA LYS A 533 46.66 -38.84 6.97
C LYS A 533 46.78 -39.51 5.60
N ALA A 534 46.74 -38.61 4.61
CA ALA A 534 47.26 -38.76 3.26
C ALA A 534 46.41 -39.68 2.36
N SER A 535 46.16 -39.35 1.11
CA SER A 535 46.51 -38.21 0.27
C SER A 535 45.85 -38.49 -1.09
N GLU A 536 45.72 -37.44 -1.90
CA GLU A 536 45.84 -37.52 -3.36
C GLU A 536 44.74 -38.29 -4.14
N ASP A 537 44.32 -37.88 -5.32
CA ASP A 537 44.57 -36.68 -6.09
C ASP A 537 43.47 -36.57 -7.14
N SER A 538 43.34 -35.36 -7.67
CA SER A 538 42.86 -34.97 -8.99
C SER A 538 42.38 -36.04 -9.99
N ALA A 539 41.24 -35.78 -10.63
CA ALA A 539 41.17 -35.69 -12.10
C ALA A 539 39.79 -35.15 -12.56
N LYS A 540 39.77 -33.87 -12.98
CA LYS A 540 39.07 -33.42 -14.21
C LYS A 540 40.10 -33.53 -15.35
N PRO A 541 39.75 -33.73 -16.65
CA PRO A 541 39.00 -32.78 -17.51
C PRO A 541 37.96 -33.47 -18.45
N ASP A 542 36.92 -32.78 -18.94
CA ASP A 542 36.81 -32.07 -20.26
C ASP A 542 36.87 -33.06 -21.45
N ASP A 543 36.01 -33.10 -22.47
CA ASP A 543 35.50 -32.05 -23.37
C ASP A 543 34.52 -32.68 -24.41
N GLY A 544 33.60 -31.88 -24.95
CA GLY A 544 33.08 -31.92 -26.34
C GLY A 544 32.21 -33.12 -26.83
N THR A 545 31.26 -33.03 -27.78
CA THR A 545 30.85 -31.98 -28.74
C THR A 545 29.59 -32.47 -29.50
N LYS A 546 28.59 -31.59 -29.76
CA LYS A 546 27.65 -31.51 -30.94
C LYS A 546 26.74 -32.72 -31.31
N GLU A 547 25.59 -32.65 -31.99
CA GLU A 547 24.92 -31.68 -32.90
C GLU A 547 23.43 -32.05 -33.13
N GLU A 548 22.66 -31.08 -33.64
CA GLU A 548 21.29 -30.99 -34.22
C GLU A 548 20.59 -32.26 -34.80
N THR A 549 19.26 -32.42 -34.82
CA THR A 549 18.23 -31.89 -35.78
C THR A 549 16.91 -32.67 -35.50
N ALA A 550 15.68 -32.13 -35.41
CA ALA A 550 14.74 -31.55 -36.39
C ALA A 550 13.41 -32.37 -36.50
N GLN A 551 12.30 -31.63 -36.48
CA GLN A 551 11.08 -31.78 -37.30
C GLN A 551 9.95 -32.81 -37.03
N MET A 552 8.75 -32.21 -37.08
CA MET A 552 7.51 -32.60 -37.77
C MET A 552 6.32 -33.18 -36.96
N SER A 553 5.28 -32.35 -36.93
CA SER A 553 3.84 -32.60 -36.76
C SER A 553 3.31 -33.70 -37.73
N PRO A 554 2.05 -34.21 -37.61
CA PRO A 554 0.85 -33.40 -37.89
C PRO A 554 -0.48 -33.74 -37.14
N VAL A 555 -1.35 -32.73 -37.22
CA VAL A 555 -2.84 -32.61 -37.29
C VAL A 555 -3.46 -33.73 -38.20
N PRO A 556 -4.79 -34.04 -38.32
CA PRO A 556 -5.99 -33.17 -38.22
C PRO A 556 -7.23 -33.84 -37.56
N SER A 557 -8.44 -33.26 -37.46
CA SER A 557 -9.26 -32.54 -38.46
C SER A 557 -10.50 -31.97 -37.76
N THR A 558 -10.81 -30.69 -37.95
CA THR A 558 -11.86 -30.16 -38.88
C THR A 558 -13.28 -30.26 -38.26
N GLU A 559 -14.22 -29.35 -38.46
CA GLU A 559 -14.46 -28.34 -39.51
C GLU A 559 -15.59 -27.43 -38.90
N GLU A 560 -15.51 -26.10 -38.97
CA GLU A 560 -16.17 -25.26 -40.00
C GLU A 560 -17.67 -24.95 -39.69
N VAL A 561 -18.28 -23.80 -39.99
CA VAL A 561 -17.89 -22.62 -40.76
C VAL A 561 -19.01 -21.56 -40.69
N THR A 562 -18.58 -20.29 -40.72
CA THR A 562 -19.24 -19.10 -41.36
C THR A 562 -20.59 -18.60 -40.87
N ALA A 563 -20.96 -17.33 -41.05
CA ALA A 563 -20.31 -16.08 -41.47
C ALA A 563 -21.39 -14.99 -41.36
N GLY A 564 -20.99 -13.72 -41.52
CA GLY A 564 -21.88 -12.73 -42.13
C GLY A 564 -21.93 -11.39 -41.42
N SER A 565 -21.08 -10.50 -41.89
CA SER A 565 -21.06 -9.04 -41.80
C SER A 565 -22.44 -8.37 -41.95
N GLU A 566 -22.64 -7.19 -41.34
CA GLU A 566 -22.83 -5.92 -42.06
C GLU A 566 -23.06 -4.71 -41.10
N GLU A 567 -22.80 -3.55 -41.68
CA GLU A 567 -22.62 -2.19 -41.13
C GLU A 567 -23.91 -1.49 -40.69
N GLY A 568 -23.78 -0.32 -40.04
CA GLY A 568 -24.87 0.68 -40.01
C GLY A 568 -24.74 1.76 -38.94
N GLU A 569 -24.47 2.99 -39.38
CA GLU A 569 -24.58 4.27 -38.66
C GLU A 569 -25.93 4.47 -37.96
N VAL A 570 -25.92 5.14 -36.80
CA VAL A 570 -26.45 6.52 -36.50
C VAL A 570 -26.08 6.86 -35.05
#